data_AF-A0A960ERU4-F1
#
_entry.id   AF-A0A960ERU4-F1
#
_cell.length_a   1.000
_cell.length_b   1.000
_cell.length_c   1.000
_cell.angle_alpha   90.00
_cell.angle_beta   90.00
_cell.angle_gamma   90.00
#
_symmetry.space_group_name_H-M   'P 1'
#
loop_
_entity.id
_entity.type
_entity.pdbx_description
1 polymer ?
#
loop_
_entity_poly.entity_id
_entity_poly.type
_entity_poly.pdbx_seq_one_letter_code
_entity_poly.pdbx_strand_id
1 'polypeptide(L)'
;MVRRARRAHPLRTPRLRRRVTKPGTRQPKEEHTNVSEIIDRQKAGVIAEHRLHDNDTGSPEVQIALLTKRINHLNEHLKKHKKDHHSRRGLLMLVGRRRNLLDYVK
;
A
#
# COMPACT_ATOMS: atom_id res chain seq x y z
N MET A 1 -32.61 76.00 -3.96
CA MET A 1 -32.64 74.99 -2.88
C MET A 1 -32.66 73.58 -3.48
N VAL A 2 -31.49 72.95 -3.65
CA VAL A 2 -31.39 71.61 -4.28
C VAL A 2 -31.36 70.55 -3.19
N ARG A 3 -32.41 69.71 -3.12
CA ARG A 3 -32.50 68.56 -2.21
C ARG A 3 -31.48 67.50 -2.63
N ARG A 4 -30.43 67.31 -1.82
CA ARG A 4 -29.45 66.23 -1.97
C ARG A 4 -30.08 64.89 -1.58
N ALA A 5 -30.40 64.07 -2.58
CA ALA A 5 -30.73 62.66 -2.38
C ALA A 5 -29.48 61.90 -1.89
N ARG A 6 -29.52 61.36 -0.67
CA ARG A 6 -28.49 60.46 -0.16
C ARG A 6 -28.59 59.14 -0.94
N ARG A 7 -27.61 58.86 -1.80
CA ARG A 7 -27.47 57.56 -2.48
C ARG A 7 -27.20 56.49 -1.42
N ALA A 8 -28.08 55.50 -1.33
CA ALA A 8 -27.84 54.29 -0.56
C ALA A 8 -26.70 53.49 -1.21
N HIS A 9 -25.63 53.22 -0.48
CA HIS A 9 -24.61 52.27 -0.89
C HIS A 9 -25.08 50.84 -0.56
N PRO A 10 -25.03 49.89 -1.51
CA PRO A 10 -25.41 48.52 -1.21
C PRO A 10 -24.38 47.87 -0.28
N LEU A 11 -24.87 47.20 0.76
CA LEU A 11 -24.07 46.40 1.67
C LEU A 11 -23.36 45.29 0.89
N ARG A 12 -22.04 45.42 0.75
CA ARG A 12 -21.18 44.40 0.14
C ARG A 12 -21.03 43.24 1.13
N THR A 13 -21.86 42.21 0.99
CA THR A 13 -21.71 40.99 1.78
C THR A 13 -20.41 40.28 1.41
N PRO A 14 -19.67 39.73 2.39
CA PRO A 14 -18.48 38.94 2.10
C PRO A 14 -18.92 37.62 1.48
N ARG A 15 -18.68 37.45 0.17
CA ARG A 15 -18.80 36.13 -0.49
C ARG A 15 -17.83 35.17 0.21
N LEU A 16 -18.36 34.19 0.94
CA LEU A 16 -17.57 33.02 1.37
C LEU A 16 -16.93 32.43 0.12
N ARG A 17 -15.61 32.57 0.01
CA ARG A 17 -14.81 31.94 -1.04
C ARG A 17 -14.87 30.45 -0.76
N ARG A 18 -15.81 29.73 -1.38
CA ARG A 18 -15.87 28.26 -1.33
C ARG A 18 -14.47 27.76 -1.70
N ARG A 19 -13.75 27.19 -0.71
CA ARG A 19 -12.52 26.45 -0.99
C ARG A 19 -12.91 25.38 -1.99
N VAL A 20 -12.44 25.50 -3.22
CA VAL A 20 -12.52 24.42 -4.20
C VAL A 20 -11.64 23.31 -3.63
N THR A 21 -12.24 22.35 -2.92
CA THR A 21 -11.57 21.10 -2.63
C THR A 21 -11.37 20.43 -3.98
N LYS A 22 -10.11 20.28 -4.39
CA LYS A 22 -9.79 19.55 -5.61
C LYS A 22 -10.43 18.16 -5.47
N PRO A 23 -11.25 17.70 -6.42
CA PRO A 23 -11.78 16.34 -6.38
C PRO A 23 -10.56 15.41 -6.33
N GLY A 24 -10.49 14.57 -5.29
CA GLY A 24 -9.42 13.60 -5.18
C GLY A 24 -9.36 12.79 -6.47
N THR A 25 -8.23 12.85 -7.18
CA THR A 25 -7.96 11.99 -8.33
C THR A 25 -8.19 10.55 -7.88
N ARG A 26 -9.34 9.99 -8.25
CA ARG A 26 -9.60 8.57 -8.16
C ARG A 26 -8.60 7.95 -9.13
N GLN A 27 -7.51 7.43 -8.60
CA GLN A 27 -6.57 6.64 -9.40
C GLN A 27 -7.39 5.52 -10.06
N PRO A 28 -7.20 5.26 -11.36
CA PRO A 28 -7.88 4.16 -12.02
C PRO A 28 -7.63 2.88 -11.21
N LYS A 29 -8.68 2.09 -10.99
CA LYS A 29 -8.56 0.77 -10.34
C LYS A 29 -7.89 -0.16 -11.33
N GLU A 30 -6.57 -0.07 -11.44
CA GLU A 30 -5.77 -0.98 -12.26
C GLU A 30 -5.71 -2.35 -11.58
N GLU A 31 -5.68 -3.38 -12.44
CA GLU A 31 -5.77 -4.80 -12.13
C GLU A 31 -5.05 -5.16 -10.83
N HIS A 32 -5.80 -5.76 -9.90
CA HIS A 32 -5.20 -6.45 -8.77
C HIS A 32 -4.43 -7.65 -9.34
N THR A 33 -3.18 -7.48 -9.75
CA THR A 33 -2.29 -8.63 -9.95
C THR A 33 -2.28 -9.38 -8.64
N ASN A 34 -2.92 -10.54 -8.62
CA ASN A 34 -3.03 -11.39 -7.46
C ASN A 34 -1.59 -11.69 -7.00
N VAL A 35 -1.19 -11.10 -5.87
CA VAL A 35 0.13 -11.31 -5.29
C VAL A 35 0.39 -12.81 -5.05
N SER A 36 -0.66 -13.63 -4.93
CA SER A 36 -0.58 -15.09 -4.90
C SER A 36 0.02 -15.68 -6.18
N GLU A 37 -0.42 -15.26 -7.38
CA GLU A 37 -0.05 -15.91 -8.64
C GLU A 37 1.44 -15.76 -8.99
N ILE A 38 2.03 -14.59 -8.71
CA ILE A 38 3.47 -14.35 -8.93
C ILE A 38 4.30 -15.22 -7.98
N ILE A 39 3.85 -15.34 -6.74
CA ILE A 39 4.54 -16.13 -5.73
C ILE A 39 4.36 -17.61 -6.04
N ASP A 40 3.19 -18.07 -6.48
CA ASP A 40 2.93 -19.45 -6.88
C ASP A 40 3.86 -19.92 -8.00
N ARG A 41 4.11 -19.08 -9.00
CA ARG A 41 5.08 -19.38 -10.06
C ARG A 41 6.52 -19.46 -9.57
N GLN A 42 6.90 -18.65 -8.59
CA GLN A 42 8.27 -18.61 -8.06
C GLN A 42 8.51 -19.55 -6.87
N LYS A 43 7.44 -20.06 -6.23
CA LYS A 43 7.50 -20.93 -5.04
C LYS A 43 8.32 -22.17 -5.30
N ALA A 44 8.05 -22.87 -6.40
CA ALA A 44 8.70 -24.15 -6.71
C ALA A 44 10.23 -24.01 -6.81
N GLY A 45 10.73 -22.95 -7.45
CA GLY A 45 12.17 -22.67 -7.56
C GLY A 45 12.81 -22.38 -6.20
N VAL A 46 12.16 -21.57 -5.36
CA VAL A 46 12.67 -21.25 -4.02
C VAL A 46 12.75 -22.47 -3.11
N ILE A 47 11.73 -23.33 -3.19
CA ILE A 47 11.69 -24.56 -2.39
C ILE A 47 12.82 -25.49 -2.83
N ALA A 48 13.06 -25.62 -4.14
CA ALA A 48 14.13 -26.46 -4.66
C ALA A 48 15.54 -25.98 -4.24
N GLU A 49 15.75 -24.66 -4.11
CA GLU A 49 17.03 -24.06 -3.74
C GLU A 49 17.35 -24.16 -2.23
N HIS A 50 16.33 -24.14 -1.38
CA HIS A 50 16.50 -24.03 0.09
C HIS A 50 16.07 -25.27 0.87
N ARG A 51 15.59 -26.32 0.20
CA ARG A 51 15.23 -27.59 0.83
C ARG A 51 16.46 -28.31 1.39
N LEU A 52 16.38 -28.77 2.63
CA LEU A 52 17.41 -29.62 3.24
C LEU A 52 17.27 -31.09 2.79
N HIS A 53 16.06 -31.49 2.40
CA HIS A 53 15.69 -32.85 2.00
C HIS A 53 14.70 -32.78 0.83
N ASP A 54 14.55 -33.83 0.03
CA ASP A 54 13.70 -33.78 -1.17
C ASP A 54 12.22 -33.45 -0.90
N ASN A 55 11.71 -33.81 0.29
CA ASN A 55 10.34 -33.53 0.73
C ASN A 55 10.22 -32.35 1.70
N ASP A 56 11.27 -31.53 1.82
CA ASP A 56 11.27 -30.43 2.76
C ASP A 56 10.54 -29.20 2.21
N THR A 57 9.27 -29.11 2.55
CA THR A 57 8.39 -27.96 2.25
C THR A 57 8.12 -27.08 3.48
N GLY A 58 8.62 -27.49 4.64
CA GLY A 58 8.20 -26.99 5.96
C GLY A 58 9.32 -26.37 6.78
N SER A 59 10.58 -26.58 6.42
CA SER A 59 11.70 -26.09 7.22
C SER A 59 11.67 -24.56 7.38
N PRO A 60 12.10 -24.05 8.54
CA PRO A 60 12.16 -22.62 8.81
C PRO A 60 12.94 -21.85 7.72
N GLU A 61 14.00 -22.42 7.16
CA GLU A 61 14.84 -21.85 6.11
C GLU A 61 14.04 -21.62 4.82
N VAL A 62 13.32 -22.64 4.35
CA VAL A 62 12.45 -22.56 3.17
C VAL A 62 11.36 -21.50 3.39
N GLN A 63 10.74 -21.49 4.57
CA GLN A 63 9.72 -20.49 4.90
C GLN A 63 10.29 -19.06 4.93
N ILE A 64 11.48 -18.86 5.48
CA ILE A 64 12.16 -17.56 5.53
C ILE A 64 12.47 -17.07 4.09
N ALA A 65 12.93 -17.95 3.21
CA ALA A 65 13.20 -17.62 1.81
C ALA A 65 11.92 -17.20 1.07
N LEU A 66 10.82 -17.94 1.24
CA LEU A 66 9.52 -17.62 0.65
C LEU A 66 8.96 -16.28 1.18
N LEU A 67 9.01 -16.06 2.49
CA LEU A 67 8.57 -14.80 3.10
C LEU A 67 9.41 -13.61 2.59
N THR A 68 10.71 -13.82 2.40
CA THR A 68 11.62 -12.78 1.90
C THR A 68 11.27 -12.37 0.47
N LYS A 69 11.03 -13.32 -0.45
CA LYS A 69 10.58 -12.97 -1.81
C LYS A 69 9.24 -12.20 -1.78
N ARG A 70 8.30 -12.62 -0.94
CA ARG A 70 7.00 -11.94 -0.78
C ARG A 70 7.14 -10.51 -0.26
N ILE A 71 8.01 -10.30 0.74
CA ILE A 71 8.32 -8.97 1.31
C ILE A 71 8.91 -8.06 0.23
N ASN A 72 9.87 -8.55 -0.55
CA ASN A 72 10.50 -7.77 -1.63
C ASN A 72 9.48 -7.35 -2.69
N HIS A 73 8.61 -8.27 -3.11
CA HIS A 73 7.54 -7.96 -4.05
C HIS A 73 6.56 -6.89 -3.51
N LEU A 74 6.11 -7.04 -2.26
CA LEU A 74 5.22 -6.06 -1.63
C LEU A 74 5.88 -4.69 -1.45
N ASN A 75 7.20 -4.64 -1.20
CA ASN A 75 7.94 -3.39 -1.16
C ASN A 75 7.91 -2.66 -2.51
N GLU A 76 8.14 -3.37 -3.62
CA GLU A 76 8.04 -2.76 -4.97
C GLU A 76 6.61 -2.30 -5.29
N HIS A 77 5.60 -3.09 -4.91
CA HIS A 77 4.18 -2.70 -5.04
C HIS A 77 3.89 -1.39 -4.30
N LEU A 78 4.32 -1.27 -3.05
CA LEU A 78 4.05 -0.10 -2.20
C LEU A 78 4.82 1.15 -2.63
N LYS A 79 5.96 1.01 -3.33
CA LYS A 79 6.65 2.17 -3.95
C LYS A 79 5.76 2.85 -4.99
N LYS A 80 5.05 2.07 -5.80
CA LYS A 80 4.07 2.56 -6.78
C LYS A 80 2.76 2.98 -6.11
N HIS A 81 2.27 2.20 -5.16
CA HIS A 81 0.98 2.40 -4.49
C HIS A 81 1.13 2.88 -3.03
N LYS A 82 1.60 4.12 -2.85
CA LYS A 82 1.88 4.69 -1.52
C LYS A 82 0.66 4.79 -0.59
N LYS A 83 -0.56 4.77 -1.14
CA LYS A 83 -1.83 4.87 -0.38
C LYS A 83 -2.46 3.52 -0.05
N ASP A 84 -1.84 2.41 -0.44
CA ASP A 84 -2.35 1.08 -0.13
C ASP A 84 -1.99 0.67 1.32
N HIS A 85 -2.87 1.06 2.25
CA HIS A 85 -2.71 0.76 3.67
C HIS A 85 -2.95 -0.72 4.00
N HIS A 86 -3.76 -1.43 3.20
CA HIS A 86 -4.04 -2.85 3.39
C HIS A 86 -2.80 -3.68 3.10
N SER A 87 -2.16 -3.46 1.96
CA SER A 87 -0.91 -4.14 1.59
C SER A 87 0.22 -3.80 2.56
N ARG A 88 0.28 -2.55 3.07
CA ARG A 88 1.26 -2.17 4.11
C ARG A 88 1.05 -2.94 5.42
N ARG A 89 -0.21 -3.11 5.86
CA ARG A 89 -0.51 -3.93 7.05
C ARG A 89 -0.10 -5.38 6.83
N GLY A 90 -0.42 -5.96 5.67
CA GLY A 90 0.01 -7.31 5.30
C GLY A 90 1.53 -7.47 5.29
N LEU A 91 2.26 -6.48 4.76
CA LEU A 91 3.72 -6.45 4.79
C LEU A 91 4.27 -6.50 6.21
N LEU A 92 3.75 -5.70 7.14
CA LEU A 92 4.21 -5.69 8.53
C LEU A 92 3.99 -7.04 9.23
N MET A 93 2.86 -7.71 8.96
CA MET A 93 2.60 -9.06 9.49
C MET A 93 3.60 -10.09 8.95
N LEU A 94 3.94 -10.03 7.66
CA LEU A 94 4.93 -10.92 7.05
C LEU A 94 6.33 -10.71 7.61
N VAL A 95 6.73 -9.45 7.83
CA VAL A 95 8.01 -9.12 8.48
C VAL A 95 8.08 -9.68 9.89
N GLY A 96 7.01 -9.53 10.68
CA GLY A 96 6.92 -10.11 12.02
C GLY A 96 7.04 -11.63 12.02
N ARG A 97 6.31 -12.31 11.12
CA ARG A 97 6.42 -13.77 10.97
C ARG A 97 7.83 -14.22 10.60
N ARG A 98 8.49 -13.52 9.67
CA ARG A 98 9.89 -13.83 9.29
C ARG A 98 10.84 -13.66 10.46
N ARG A 99 10.66 -12.60 11.26
CA ARG A 99 11.48 -12.36 12.45
C ARG A 99 11.33 -13.49 13.47
N ASN A 100 10.10 -13.91 13.77
CA ASN A 100 9.85 -15.02 14.69
C ASN A 100 10.48 -16.34 14.21
N LEU A 101 10.45 -16.61 12.90
CA LEU A 101 11.12 -17.78 12.34
C LEU A 101 12.64 -17.69 12.48
N LEU A 102 13.24 -16.52 12.23
CA LEU A 102 14.68 -16.32 12.44
C LEU A 102 15.07 -16.47 13.91
N ASP A 103 14.23 -16.02 14.83
CA ASP A 103 14.45 -16.21 16.27
C ASP A 103 14.30 -17.69 16.69
N TYR A 104 13.59 -18.51 15.92
CA TYR A 104 13.39 -19.95 16.19
C TYR A 104 14.57 -20.82 15.73
N VAL A 105 15.24 -20.48 14.63
CA VAL A 105 16.43 -21.22 14.13
C VAL A 105 17.75 -20.78 14.76
N LYS A 106 17.71 -19.78 15.66
CA LYS A 106 18.89 -19.22 16.31
C LYS A 106 19.18 -19.92 17.62
#